data_AF-A0A838DWY6-F1
#
_entry.id   AF-A0A838DWY6-F1
#
_cell.length_a   1.000
_cell.length_b   1.000
_cell.length_c   1.000
_cell.angle_alpha   90.00
_cell.angle_beta   90.00
_cell.angle_gamma   90.00
#
_symmetry.space_group_name_H-M   'P 1'
#
loop_
_entity.id
_entity.type
_entity.pdbx_description
1 polymer ?
#
loop_
_entity_poly.entity_id
_entity_poly.type
_entity_poly.pdbx_seq_one_letter_code
_entity_poly.pdbx_strand_id
1 'polypeptide(L)'
;MGQEYDSRVIPLETRIQRLEAMMQALLIRLGVDPAEVTPQEPSEDRAIWEALLSGNKIKAIQIYREVYGVGLKAAKDAIDAMEKNRYR
;
A
#
# COMPACT_ATOMS: atom_id res chain seq x y z
N MET A 1 24.97 9.09 4.38
CA MET A 1 23.75 8.43 4.89
C MET A 1 23.09 7.47 3.88
N GLY A 2 23.39 7.49 2.58
CA GLY A 2 22.76 6.55 1.61
C GLY A 2 23.32 5.11 1.59
N GLN A 3 24.62 4.93 1.87
CA GLN A 3 25.25 3.59 1.77
C GLN A 3 24.84 2.60 2.87
N GLU A 4 24.58 3.07 4.10
CA GLU A 4 24.12 2.22 5.20
C GLU A 4 22.65 1.80 5.02
N TYR A 5 21.85 2.63 4.34
CA TYR A 5 20.44 2.34 4.04
C TYR A 5 20.34 1.23 3.00
N ASP A 6 21.08 1.36 1.89
CA ASP A 6 21.17 0.35 0.84
C ASP A 6 21.64 -1.01 1.38
N SER A 7 22.65 -1.02 2.26
CA SER A 7 23.17 -2.24 2.90
C SER A 7 22.17 -2.94 3.84
N ARG A 8 21.16 -2.24 4.36
CA ARG A 8 20.10 -2.81 5.22
C ARG A 8 18.84 -3.16 4.45
N VAL A 9 18.56 -2.50 3.32
CA VAL A 9 17.37 -2.72 2.49
C VAL A 9 17.50 -4.03 1.70
N ILE A 10 18.64 -4.29 1.05
CA ILE A 10 18.87 -5.52 0.27
C ILE A 10 18.64 -6.82 1.09
N PRO A 11 19.15 -6.96 2.33
CA PRO A 11 18.86 -8.15 3.14
C PRO A 11 17.42 -8.21 3.65
N LEU A 12 16.72 -7.07 3.78
CA LEU A 12 15.30 -7.04 4.14
C LEU A 12 14.42 -7.49 2.99
N GLU A 13 14.69 -7.06 1.76
CA GLU A 13 13.97 -7.51 0.57
C GLU A 13 14.07 -9.02 0.39
N THR A 14 15.29 -9.56 0.53
CA THR A 14 15.53 -11.01 0.49
C THR A 14 14.74 -11.74 1.58
N ARG A 15 14.68 -11.17 2.78
CA ARG A 15 13.95 -11.74 3.91
C ARG A 15 12.43 -11.67 3.72
N ILE A 16 11.91 -10.60 3.13
CA ILE A 16 10.49 -10.43 2.79
C ILE A 16 10.08 -11.46 1.75
N GLN A 17 10.85 -11.60 0.66
CA GLN A 17 10.60 -12.60 -0.38
C GLN A 17 10.54 -14.03 0.17
N ARG A 18 11.47 -14.36 1.08
CA ARG A 18 11.49 -15.66 1.75
C ARG A 18 10.26 -15.87 2.63
N LEU A 19 9.83 -14.84 3.38
CA LEU A 19 8.65 -14.92 4.23
C LEU A 19 7.36 -15.06 3.39
N GLU A 20 7.26 -14.34 2.28
CA GLU A 20 6.13 -14.43 1.36
C GLU A 20 6.01 -15.86 0.78
N ALA A 21 7.13 -16.44 0.33
CA ALA A 21 7.17 -17.81 -0.17
C ALA A 21 6.77 -18.84 0.91
N MET A 22 7.20 -18.64 2.15
CA MET A 22 6.80 -19.51 3.27
C MET A 22 5.31 -19.37 3.59
N MET A 23 4.77 -18.15 3.58
CA MET A 23 3.34 -17.91 3.79
C MET A 23 2.50 -18.60 2.72
N GLN A 24 2.85 -18.41 1.45
CA GLN A 24 2.19 -19.08 0.32
C GLN A 24 2.17 -20.60 0.50
N ALA A 25 3.31 -21.21 0.83
CA ALA A 25 3.40 -22.66 1.06
C ALA A 25 2.53 -23.13 2.24
N LEU A 26 2.43 -22.34 3.30
CA LEU A 26 1.55 -22.64 4.44
C LEU A 26 0.07 -22.55 4.06
N LEU A 27 -0.34 -21.50 3.35
CA LEU A 27 -1.72 -21.30 2.92
C LEU A 27 -2.21 -22.46 2.03
N ILE A 28 -1.40 -22.83 1.04
CA ILE A 28 -1.66 -23.99 0.18
C ILE A 28 -1.81 -25.27 0.99
N ARG A 29 -0.91 -25.50 1.97
CA ARG A 29 -0.96 -26.70 2.82
C ARG A 29 -2.17 -26.73 3.75
N LEU A 30 -2.66 -25.57 4.17
CA LEU A 30 -3.87 -25.44 4.98
C LEU A 30 -5.16 -25.57 4.15
N GLY A 31 -5.05 -25.67 2.82
CA GLY A 31 -6.20 -25.70 1.91
C GLY A 31 -6.93 -24.36 1.82
N VAL A 32 -6.27 -23.28 2.24
CA VAL A 32 -6.78 -21.91 2.17
C VAL A 32 -6.27 -21.32 0.87
N ASP A 33 -7.18 -20.88 0.02
CA ASP A 33 -6.80 -20.22 -1.21
C ASP A 33 -6.13 -18.88 -0.84
N PRO A 34 -4.90 -18.61 -1.31
CA PRO A 34 -4.20 -17.39 -0.95
C PRO A 34 -4.99 -16.13 -1.29
N ALA A 35 -5.85 -16.18 -2.31
CA ALA A 35 -6.74 -15.07 -2.68
C ALA A 35 -7.77 -14.71 -1.58
N GLU A 36 -8.11 -15.64 -0.69
CA GLU A 36 -9.09 -15.41 0.39
C GLU A 36 -8.47 -14.75 1.63
N VAL A 37 -7.15 -14.87 1.81
CA VAL A 37 -6.41 -14.37 2.99
C VAL A 37 -5.47 -13.22 2.67
N THR A 38 -5.05 -13.07 1.41
CA THR A 38 -4.47 -11.80 0.99
C THR A 38 -5.57 -10.76 1.09
N PRO A 39 -5.42 -9.72 1.93
CA PRO A 39 -6.31 -8.57 1.82
C PRO A 39 -6.19 -8.12 0.37
N GLN A 40 -7.27 -8.26 -0.40
CA GLN A 40 -7.38 -7.51 -1.63
C GLN A 40 -7.25 -6.07 -1.17
N GLU A 41 -6.14 -5.40 -1.53
CA GLU A 41 -6.03 -3.95 -1.37
C GLU A 41 -7.40 -3.40 -1.78
N PRO A 42 -8.15 -2.74 -0.88
CA PRO A 42 -9.51 -2.34 -1.17
C PRO A 42 -9.49 -1.68 -2.54
N SER A 43 -10.40 -2.06 -3.43
CA SER A 43 -10.37 -1.58 -4.81
C SER A 43 -10.34 -0.05 -4.84
N GLU A 44 -10.89 0.57 -3.81
CA GLU A 44 -10.86 2.01 -3.61
C GLU A 44 -9.49 2.59 -3.18
N ASP A 45 -8.67 1.87 -2.38
CA ASP A 45 -7.28 2.25 -2.08
C ASP A 45 -6.45 2.30 -3.36
N ARG A 46 -6.60 1.29 -4.21
CA ARG A 46 -5.95 1.28 -5.53
C ARG A 46 -6.40 2.48 -6.37
N ALA A 47 -7.70 2.79 -6.40
CA ALA A 47 -8.23 3.94 -7.13
C ALA A 47 -7.72 5.29 -6.59
N ILE A 48 -7.51 5.40 -5.27
CA ILE A 48 -6.88 6.58 -4.64
C ILE A 48 -5.44 6.73 -5.12
N TRP A 49 -4.67 5.63 -5.14
CA TRP A 49 -3.30 5.61 -5.65
C TRP A 49 -3.22 5.93 -7.13
N GLU A 50 -4.09 5.37 -7.97
CA GLU A 50 -4.14 5.68 -9.40
C GLU A 50 -4.47 7.14 -9.67
N ALA A 51 -5.42 7.72 -8.91
CA ALA A 51 -5.74 9.13 -9.00
C ALA A 51 -4.55 10.02 -8.59
N LEU A 52 -3.80 9.63 -7.56
CA LEU A 52 -2.57 10.30 -7.14
C LEU A 52 -1.46 10.19 -8.19
N LEU A 53 -1.26 9.00 -8.77
CA LEU A 53 -0.28 8.74 -9.83
C LEU A 53 -0.58 9.54 -11.09
N SER A 54 -1.85 9.69 -11.43
CA SER A 54 -2.31 10.51 -12.57
C SER A 54 -2.28 12.02 -12.29
N GLY A 55 -1.81 12.46 -11.11
CA GLY A 55 -1.76 13.88 -10.71
C GLY A 55 -3.12 14.49 -10.38
N ASN A 56 -4.18 13.68 -10.29
CA ASN A 56 -5.54 14.15 -10.04
C ASN A 56 -5.86 14.11 -8.53
N LYS A 57 -5.23 15.03 -7.79
CA LYS A 57 -5.35 15.12 -6.32
C LYS A 57 -6.79 15.34 -5.85
N ILE A 58 -7.60 16.07 -6.61
CA ILE A 58 -9.02 16.31 -6.27
C ILE A 58 -9.80 15.00 -6.32
N LYS A 59 -9.58 14.17 -7.35
CA LYS A 59 -10.22 12.86 -7.48
C LYS A 59 -9.80 11.91 -6.35
N ALA A 60 -8.51 11.90 -5.97
CA ALA A 60 -8.02 11.11 -4.84
C ALA A 60 -8.70 11.52 -3.52
N ILE A 61 -8.83 12.82 -3.26
CA ILE A 61 -9.53 13.34 -2.07
C ILE A 61 -11.01 12.96 -2.09
N GLN A 62 -11.67 13.00 -3.25
CA GLN A 62 -13.06 12.59 -3.36
C GLN A 62 -13.25 11.12 -3.02
N ILE A 63 -12.45 10.23 -3.61
CA ILE A 63 -12.52 8.78 -3.36
C ILE A 63 -12.24 8.50 -1.87
N TYR A 64 -11.18 9.10 -1.30
CA TYR A 64 -10.85 8.92 0.12
C TYR A 64 -12.00 9.33 1.06
N ARG A 65 -12.76 10.38 0.71
CA ARG A 65 -13.94 10.77 1.50
C ARG A 65 -15.09 9.78 1.38
N GLU A 66 -15.32 9.25 0.18
CA GLU A 66 -16.39 8.28 -0.08
C GLU A 66 -16.14 6.97 0.67
N VAL A 67 -14.89 6.51 0.69
CA VAL A 67 -14.46 5.25 1.32
C VAL A 67 -14.45 5.34 2.84
N TYR A 68 -13.79 6.38 3.38
CA TYR A 68 -13.55 6.48 4.82
C TYR A 68 -14.55 7.37 5.56
N GLY A 69 -15.51 7.99 4.85
CA GLY A 69 -16.55 8.82 5.45
C GLY A 69 -16.03 10.07 6.16
N VAL A 70 -14.81 10.52 5.84
CA VAL A 70 -14.14 11.62 6.54
C VAL A 70 -14.48 13.01 5.97
N GLY A 71 -14.30 14.03 6.80
CA GLY A 71 -14.41 15.42 6.37
C GLY A 71 -13.32 15.83 5.37
N LEU A 72 -13.59 16.88 4.58
CA LEU A 72 -12.69 17.36 3.51
C LEU A 72 -11.27 17.67 3.99
N LYS A 73 -11.15 18.25 5.19
CA LYS A 73 -9.85 18.56 5.79
C LYS A 73 -9.04 17.29 6.08
N ALA A 74 -9.66 16.27 6.67
CA ALA A 74 -9.01 15.02 7.01
C ALA A 74 -8.59 14.24 5.75
N ALA A 75 -9.45 14.19 4.72
CA ALA A 75 -9.10 13.56 3.46
C ALA A 75 -7.95 14.27 2.74
N LYS A 76 -7.95 15.61 2.71
CA LYS A 76 -6.84 16.37 2.12
C LYS A 76 -5.53 16.06 2.85
N ASP A 77 -5.54 16.04 4.17
CA ASP A 77 -4.35 15.78 4.99
C ASP A 77 -3.78 14.38 4.74
N ALA A 78 -4.65 13.36 4.68
CA ALA A 78 -4.25 11.99 4.35
C ALA A 78 -3.63 11.88 2.95
N ILE A 79 -4.27 12.47 1.93
CA ILE A 79 -3.75 12.45 0.55
C ILE A 79 -2.44 13.23 0.43
N ASP A 80 -2.28 14.35 1.12
CA ASP A 80 -1.04 15.12 1.14
C ASP A 80 0.10 14.34 1.81
N ALA A 81 -0.18 13.63 2.91
CA ALA A 81 0.77 12.75 3.57
C ALA A 81 1.19 11.57 2.67
N MET A 82 0.23 10.95 1.96
CA MET A 82 0.49 9.90 0.97
C MET A 82 1.38 10.42 -0.17
N GLU A 83 1.08 11.60 -0.70
CA GLU A 83 1.88 12.25 -1.75
C GLU A 83 3.30 12.57 -1.25
N LYS A 84 3.44 13.10 -0.03
CA LYS A 84 4.74 13.46 0.56
C LYS A 84 5.61 12.25 0.86
N ASN A 85 5.02 11.13 1.27
CA ASN A 85 5.74 9.89 1.51
C ASN A 85 6.33 9.31 0.22
N ARG A 86 5.74 9.61 -0.94
CA ARG A 86 6.26 9.19 -2.25
C ARG A 86 7.55 9.92 -2.67
N TYR A 87 7.79 11.13 -2.15
CA TYR A 87 8.96 11.95 -2.49
C TYR A 87 10.05 11.95 -1.38
N ARG A 88 9.91 11.08 -0.38
CA ARG A 88 10.94 10.83 0.64
C ARG A 88 11.80 9.64 0.26
#